data_AF-A0ABD5MTQ8-F1
#
_entry.id   AF-A0ABD5MTQ8-F1
#
_cell.length_a   1.000
_cell.length_b   1.000
_cell.length_c   1.000
_cell.angle_alpha   90.00
_cell.angle_beta   90.00
_cell.angle_gamma   90.00
#
_symmetry.space_group_name_H-M   'P 1'
#
loop_
_entity.id
_entity.type
_entity.pdbx_description
1 polymer ?
#
loop_
_entity_poly.entity_id
_entity_poly.type
_entity_poly.pdbx_seq_one_letter_code
_entity_poly.pdbx_strand_id
1 'polypeptide(L)'
;MPETVRAKTWKEFKQAAYTKNPKSVVYVIAQSIPSRNHTGLKLILPVDGAQYIFTDSAKGDCMRRTGIPIRTNSKGNRFLTDEDVKRFLRTELQIKDLKIFSYWTA
;
A
#
# COMPACT_ATOMS: atom_id res chain seq x y z
N MET A 1 -1.55 16.73 -17.64
CA MET A 1 -1.96 15.53 -16.88
C MET A 1 -0.73 15.04 -16.14
N PRO A 2 -0.76 14.83 -14.82
CA PRO A 2 0.39 14.27 -14.11
C PRO A 2 0.73 12.89 -14.66
N GLU A 3 2.01 12.62 -14.86
CA GLU A 3 2.49 11.34 -15.36
C GLU A 3 2.14 10.22 -14.37
N THR A 4 1.68 9.07 -14.85
CA THR A 4 1.39 7.92 -13.98
C THR A 4 2.43 6.82 -14.20
N VAL A 5 3.29 6.61 -13.22
CA VAL A 5 4.36 5.61 -13.26
C VAL A 5 3.96 4.41 -12.40
N ARG A 6 4.00 3.20 -12.97
CA ARG A 6 3.71 1.96 -12.23
C ARG A 6 5.01 1.33 -11.74
N ALA A 7 5.21 1.32 -10.43
CA ALA A 7 6.31 0.60 -9.79
C ALA A 7 6.00 -0.91 -9.79
N LYS A 8 6.89 -1.70 -10.41
CA LYS A 8 6.73 -3.16 -10.55
C LYS A 8 7.17 -3.91 -9.29
N THR A 9 8.07 -3.31 -8.52
CA THR A 9 8.65 -3.88 -7.30
C THR A 9 8.53 -2.93 -6.12
N TRP A 10 8.58 -3.46 -4.89
CA TRP A 10 8.60 -2.64 -3.69
C TRP A 10 9.83 -1.73 -3.66
N LYS A 11 10.98 -2.26 -4.10
CA LYS A 11 12.25 -1.53 -4.19
C LYS A 11 12.13 -0.29 -5.09
N GLU A 12 11.50 -0.40 -6.25
CA GLU A 12 11.26 0.76 -7.15
C GLU A 12 10.39 1.83 -6.47
N PHE A 13 9.30 1.42 -5.82
CA PHE A 13 8.42 2.36 -5.12
C PHE A 13 9.14 3.07 -3.97
N LYS A 14 9.89 2.31 -3.16
CA LYS A 14 10.70 2.81 -2.05
C LYS A 14 11.78 3.78 -2.53
N GLN A 15 12.45 3.47 -3.64
CA GLN A 15 13.42 4.37 -4.26
C GLN A 15 12.77 5.67 -4.74
N ALA A 16 11.59 5.60 -5.36
CA ALA A 16 10.84 6.80 -5.77
C ALA A 16 10.47 7.67 -4.56
N ALA A 17 10.04 7.06 -3.46
CA ALA A 17 9.74 7.76 -2.21
C ALA A 17 10.97 8.49 -1.65
N TYR A 18 12.14 7.85 -1.62
CA TYR A 18 13.36 8.51 -1.17
C TYR A 18 13.82 9.64 -2.09
N THR A 19 13.85 9.39 -3.40
CA THR A 19 14.33 10.37 -4.38
C THR A 19 13.44 11.60 -4.44
N LYS A 20 12.12 11.42 -4.30
CA LYS A 20 11.15 12.52 -4.45
C LYS A 20 10.73 13.16 -3.13
N ASN A 21 11.07 12.56 -1.99
CA ASN A 21 10.74 13.02 -0.64
C ASN A 21 9.29 13.58 -0.51
N PRO A 22 8.27 12.76 -0.80
CA PRO A 22 6.88 13.20 -0.85
C PRO A 22 6.35 13.62 0.52
N LYS A 23 5.39 14.54 0.50
CA LYS A 23 4.67 14.97 1.71
C LYS A 23 3.64 13.93 2.19
N SER A 24 3.19 13.06 1.30
CA SER A 24 2.17 12.05 1.64
C SER A 24 2.28 10.76 0.83
N VAL A 25 1.70 9.70 1.39
CA VAL A 25 1.37 8.44 0.70
C VAL A 25 -0.13 8.20 0.89
N VAL A 26 -0.79 7.81 -0.19
CA VAL A 26 -2.19 7.40 -0.17
C VAL A 26 -2.25 5.89 -0.39
N TYR A 27 -3.12 5.18 0.34
CA TYR A 27 -3.31 3.76 0.15
C TYR A 27 -4.78 3.36 0.02
N VAL A 28 -5.02 2.26 -0.69
CA VAL A 28 -6.32 1.60 -0.81
C VAL A 28 -6.15 0.14 -0.45
N ILE A 29 -6.98 -0.35 0.48
CA ILE A 29 -7.11 -1.76 0.79
C ILE A 29 -8.31 -2.28 0.01
N ALA A 30 -8.07 -3.11 -0.99
CA ALA A 30 -9.12 -3.77 -1.76
C ALA A 30 -9.44 -5.13 -1.11
N GLN A 31 -10.67 -5.30 -0.63
CA GLN A 31 -11.18 -6.59 -0.14
C GLN A 31 -12.41 -6.94 -0.97
N SER A 32 -12.41 -8.08 -1.64
CA SER A 32 -13.60 -8.56 -2.34
C SER A 32 -14.39 -9.53 -1.48
N ILE A 33 -15.69 -9.26 -1.34
CA ILE A 33 -16.70 -10.23 -0.91
C ILE A 33 -17.41 -10.66 -2.21
N PRO A 34 -17.49 -11.95 -2.59
CA PRO A 34 -17.48 -13.16 -1.76
C PRO A 34 -16.18 -13.98 -1.78
N SER A 35 -15.19 -13.61 -2.59
CA SER A 35 -13.89 -14.30 -2.64
C SER A 35 -13.02 -13.86 -1.45
N ARG A 36 -13.21 -14.53 -0.31
CA ARG A 36 -12.47 -14.41 0.96
C ARG A 36 -10.92 -14.43 0.84
N ASN A 37 -10.39 -14.67 -0.36
CA ASN A 37 -8.99 -14.86 -0.67
C ASN A 37 -8.34 -13.69 -1.43
N HIS A 38 -9.08 -12.64 -1.83
CA HIS A 38 -8.49 -11.50 -2.52
C HIS A 38 -8.38 -10.28 -1.60
N THR A 39 -7.23 -10.16 -0.96
CA THR A 39 -6.79 -8.91 -0.29
C THR A 39 -5.74 -8.25 -1.15
N GLY A 40 -6.04 -7.04 -1.62
CA GLY A 40 -5.15 -6.21 -2.42
C GLY A 40 -4.75 -4.94 -1.68
N LEU A 41 -3.55 -4.47 -1.95
CA LEU A 41 -3.04 -3.18 -1.48
C LEU A 41 -2.60 -2.38 -2.69
N LYS A 42 -3.09 -1.15 -2.80
CA LYS A 42 -2.59 -0.15 -3.74
C LYS A 42 -1.99 1.00 -2.95
N LEU A 43 -0.74 1.33 -3.23
CA LEU A 43 -0.04 2.49 -2.71
C LEU A 43 0.12 3.51 -3.83
N ILE A 44 -0.10 4.78 -3.50
CA ILE A 44 -0.03 5.90 -4.42
C ILE A 44 0.87 6.95 -3.78
N LEU A 45 1.90 7.32 -4.51
CA LEU A 45 2.87 8.34 -4.14
C LEU A 45 2.62 9.60 -4.98
N PRO A 46 1.84 10.58 -4.48
CA PRO A 46 1.68 11.84 -5.16
C PRO A 46 2.97 12.66 -5.04
N VAL A 47 3.55 13.04 -6.17
CA VAL A 47 4.71 13.94 -6.25
C VAL A 47 4.43 15.02 -7.28
N ASP A 48 5.23 16.07 -7.31
CA ASP A 48 5.02 17.12 -8.31
C ASP A 48 5.23 16.57 -9.74
N GLY A 49 4.29 16.87 -10.63
CA GLY A 49 4.28 16.40 -12.02
C GLY A 49 3.99 14.91 -12.25
N ALA A 50 3.95 14.05 -11.22
CA ALA A 50 3.77 12.60 -11.39
C ALA A 50 3.11 11.90 -10.19
N GLN A 51 2.61 10.67 -10.42
CA GLN A 51 2.20 9.75 -9.36
C GLN A 51 2.82 8.38 -9.58
N TYR A 52 3.37 7.80 -8.51
CA TYR A 52 3.88 6.44 -8.54
C TYR A 52 2.84 5.51 -7.92
N ILE A 53 2.46 4.47 -8.65
CA ILE A 53 1.48 3.48 -8.20
C ILE A 53 2.21 2.15 -7.99
N PHE A 54 2.05 1.59 -6.79
CA PHE A 54 2.48 0.24 -6.48
C PHE A 54 1.27 -0.59 -6.07
N THR A 55 1.20 -1.81 -6.59
CA THR A 55 0.14 -2.77 -6.22
C THR A 55 0.76 -4.05 -5.69
N ASP A 56 0.09 -4.58 -4.67
CA ASP A 56 0.41 -5.85 -4.05
C ASP A 56 -0.88 -6.64 -3.81
N SER A 57 -0.74 -7.96 -3.76
CA SER A 57 -1.84 -8.88 -3.50
C SER A 57 -1.42 -9.97 -2.53
N ALA A 58 -2.39 -10.48 -1.80
CA ALA A 58 -2.20 -11.60 -0.90
C ALA A 58 -1.61 -12.83 -1.60
N LYS A 59 -0.67 -13.51 -0.94
CA LYS A 59 -0.24 -14.86 -1.28
C LYS A 59 0.01 -15.64 0.02
N GLY A 60 -0.86 -16.59 0.32
CA GLY A 60 -0.88 -17.18 1.67
C GLY A 60 -1.13 -16.08 2.71
N ASP A 61 -0.52 -16.20 3.88
CA ASP A 61 -0.81 -15.35 5.06
C ASP A 61 -0.07 -14.01 5.09
N CYS A 62 0.47 -13.57 3.96
CA CYS A 62 1.08 -12.26 3.81
C CYS A 62 0.85 -11.67 2.42
N MET A 63 1.12 -10.38 2.30
CA MET A 63 1.17 -9.68 1.03
C MET A 63 2.40 -10.11 0.23
N ARG A 64 2.22 -10.47 -1.04
CA ARG A 64 3.24 -11.15 -1.86
C ARG A 64 4.53 -10.35 -2.00
N ARG A 65 4.47 -9.02 -2.11
CA ARG A 65 5.62 -8.17 -2.44
C ARG A 65 6.13 -7.36 -1.25
N THR A 66 5.26 -7.02 -0.31
CA THR A 66 5.55 -6.22 0.88
C THR A 66 5.74 -7.06 2.14
N GLY A 67 5.27 -8.31 2.14
CA GLY A 67 5.37 -9.20 3.29
C GLY A 67 4.46 -8.82 4.46
N ILE A 68 3.57 -7.82 4.31
CA ILE A 68 2.65 -7.41 5.38
C ILE A 68 1.77 -8.62 5.75
N PRO A 69 1.73 -9.03 7.04
CA PRO A 69 0.90 -10.15 7.47
C PRO A 69 -0.58 -9.88 7.24
N ILE A 70 -1.29 -10.89 6.76
CA ILE A 70 -2.75 -10.85 6.58
C ILE A 70 -3.39 -11.45 7.82
N ARG A 71 -4.31 -10.71 8.43
CA ARG A 71 -5.03 -11.15 9.62
C ARG A 71 -6.22 -12.01 9.22
N THR A 72 -6.58 -12.96 10.07
CA THR A 72 -7.78 -13.78 9.92
C THR A 72 -8.63 -13.64 11.17
N ASN A 73 -9.92 -13.31 11.03
CA ASN A 73 -10.84 -13.26 12.17
C ASN A 73 -11.46 -14.64 12.46
N SER A 74 -12.24 -14.74 13.54
CA SER A 74 -12.95 -15.98 13.93
C SER A 74 -13.94 -16.50 12.88
N LYS A 75 -14.38 -15.65 11.94
CA LYS A 75 -15.26 -16.03 10.81
C LYS A 75 -14.48 -16.49 9.57
N GLY A 76 -13.15 -16.57 9.65
CA GLY A 76 -12.28 -16.94 8.53
C GLY A 76 -12.11 -15.83 7.49
N ASN A 77 -12.52 -14.59 7.79
CA ASN A 77 -12.31 -13.47 6.88
C ASN A 77 -10.86 -12.99 6.98
N ARG A 78 -10.21 -12.86 5.82
CA ARG A 78 -8.83 -12.41 5.66
C ARG A 78 -8.81 -10.91 5.37
N PHE A 79 -8.03 -10.13 6.11
CA PHE A 79 -8.03 -8.68 6.00
C PHE A 79 -6.69 -8.04 6.36
N LEU A 80 -6.49 -6.83 5.85
CA LEU A 80 -5.48 -5.87 6.32
C LEU A 80 -6.19 -4.76 7.09
N THR A 81 -5.55 -4.27 8.15
CA THR A 81 -6.01 -3.07 8.85
C THR A 81 -5.25 -1.83 8.37
N ASP A 82 -5.84 -0.66 8.58
CA ASP A 82 -5.14 0.62 8.37
C ASP A 82 -3.82 0.69 9.15
N GLU A 83 -3.80 0.13 10.36
CA GLU A 83 -2.60 0.14 11.21
C GLU A 83 -1.48 -0.74 10.65
N ASP A 84 -1.82 -1.88 10.03
CA ASP A 84 -0.83 -2.75 9.39
C ASP A 84 -0.12 -2.00 8.25
N VAL A 85 -0.88 -1.28 7.42
CA VAL A 85 -0.35 -0.50 6.29
C VAL A 85 0.44 0.71 6.79
N LYS A 86 -0.09 1.48 7.75
CA LYS A 86 0.58 2.67 8.32
C LYS A 86 1.89 2.30 8.99
N ARG A 87 1.91 1.24 9.81
CA ARG A 87 3.13 0.75 10.45
C ARG A 87 4.16 0.32 9.41
N PHE A 88 3.76 -0.47 8.40
CA PHE A 88 4.64 -0.88 7.32
C PHE A 88 5.27 0.32 6.61
N LEU A 89 4.47 1.29 6.18
CA LEU A 89 4.95 2.48 5.47
C LEU A 89 5.90 3.33 6.32
N ARG A 90 5.60 3.53 7.62
CA ARG A 90 6.49 4.27 8.54
C ARG A 90 7.83 3.57 8.73
N THR A 91 7.80 2.25 8.98
CA THR A 91 9.01 1.45 9.21
C THR A 91 9.87 1.39 7.97
N GLU A 92 9.26 1.16 6.80
CA GLU A 92 10.01 0.98 5.57
C GLU A 92 10.51 2.28 4.97
N LEU A 93 9.68 3.33 4.93
CA LEU A 93 10.04 4.58 4.26
C LEU A 93 10.86 5.49 5.17
N GLN A 94 10.61 5.52 6.48
CA GLN A 94 11.36 6.37 7.43
C GLN A 94 11.45 7.86 7.03
N ILE A 95 10.49 8.34 6.24
CA ILE A 95 10.43 9.75 5.82
C ILE A 95 9.82 10.56 6.95
N LYS A 96 10.53 11.59 7.40
CA LYS A 96 10.08 12.48 8.47
C LYS A 96 8.80 13.20 8.05
N ASP A 97 7.84 13.29 8.97
CA ASP A 97 6.56 14.00 8.79
C ASP A 97 5.69 13.50 7.61
N LEU A 98 5.93 12.26 7.16
CA LEU A 98 5.15 11.65 6.08
C LEU A 98 3.69 11.45 6.48
N LYS A 99 2.77 12.09 5.75
CA LYS A 99 1.33 11.93 5.96
C LYS A 99 0.82 10.70 5.24
N ILE A 100 0.10 9.82 5.94
CA ILE A 100 -0.39 8.56 5.38
C ILE A 100 -1.92 8.55 5.43
N PHE A 101 -2.55 8.51 4.25
CA PHE A 101 -4.01 8.60 4.10
C PHE A 101 -4.61 7.34 3.48
N SER A 102 -5.67 6.82 4.10
CA SER A 102 -6.54 5.84 3.45
C SER A 102 -7.44 6.54 2.43
N TYR A 103 -7.53 6.02 1.22
CA TYR A 103 -8.53 6.43 0.25
C TYR A 103 -9.67 5.42 0.27
N TRP A 104 -10.77 5.80 0.91
CA TRP A 104 -12.03 5.06 0.88
C TRP A 104 -12.85 5.59 -0.29
N THR A 105 -13.09 4.76 -1.31
CA THR A 105 -14.23 5.00 -2.20
C THR A 105 -15.45 4.46 -1.45
N ALA A 106 -16.24 5.37 -0.89
CA ALA A 106 -17.57 5.07 -0.38
C ALA A 106 -18.49 4.59 -1.51
#